data_AF-A5DU96-F1
#
_entry.id   AF-A5DU96-F1
#
_cell.length_a   1.000
_cell.length_b   1.000
_cell.length_c   1.000
_cell.angle_alpha   90.00
_cell.angle_beta   90.00
_cell.angle_gamma   90.00
#
_symmetry.space_group_name_H-M   'P 1'
#
loop_
_entity.id
_entity.type
_entity.pdbx_description
1 polymer ?
#
loop_
_entity_poly.entity_id
_entity_poly.type
_entity_poly.pdbx_seq_one_letter_code
_entity_poly.pdbx_strand_id
1 'polypeptide(L)'
;MSYSKPDKKGFSDVELPSNPNLPSWLITPKEEKAIFERWRKKAFKQCDEYIRRYVECSNLYRNPVEAMQKCKKVNEASLDCVKQYQKKEYLEIERDLFIKEKQEKKKLYKMRLQELEEERKKNSQETV
;
A
#
# COMPACT_ATOMS: atom_id res chain seq x y z
N MET A 1 23.51 -4.03 23.03
CA MET A 1 23.06 -2.88 22.22
C MET A 1 22.08 -3.38 21.16
N SER A 2 20.79 -3.33 21.43
CA SER A 2 19.74 -3.64 20.45
C SER A 2 19.47 -2.40 19.61
N TYR A 3 19.98 -2.37 18.38
CA TYR A 3 19.62 -1.33 17.42
C TYR A 3 18.20 -1.60 16.92
N SER A 4 17.20 -1.02 17.58
CA SER A 4 15.85 -0.91 17.04
C SER A 4 15.91 0.01 15.82
N LYS A 5 16.01 -0.57 14.63
CA LYS A 5 15.92 0.19 13.37
C LYS A 5 14.52 0.82 13.33
N PRO A 6 14.38 2.12 13.00
CA PRO A 6 13.06 2.71 12.81
C PRO A 6 12.36 1.95 11.69
N ASP A 7 11.09 1.56 11.92
CA ASP A 7 10.27 0.88 10.93
C ASP A 7 10.30 1.68 9.63
N LYS A 8 10.95 1.14 8.61
CA LYS A 8 11.01 1.77 7.29
C LYS A 8 9.58 1.80 6.75
N LYS A 9 8.96 2.98 6.75
CA LYS A 9 7.63 3.21 6.17
C LYS A 9 7.64 2.65 4.74
N GLY A 10 6.73 1.71 4.47
CA GLY A 10 6.59 1.16 3.13
C GLY A 10 6.12 2.25 2.17
N PHE A 11 6.26 2.01 0.87
CA PHE A 11 5.81 2.97 -0.12
C PHE A 11 4.28 3.13 -0.11
N SER A 12 3.56 2.14 0.45
CA SER A 12 2.13 2.24 0.81
C SER A 12 1.80 3.26 1.92
N ASP A 13 2.77 3.54 2.79
CA ASP A 13 2.63 4.31 4.04
C ASP A 13 3.13 5.76 3.88
N VAL A 14 3.67 6.08 2.70
CA VAL A 14 4.08 7.42 2.28
C VAL A 14 2.96 8.01 1.43
N GLU A 15 2.39 9.14 1.87
CA GLU A 15 1.47 9.89 1.03
C GLU A 15 2.23 10.45 -0.17
N LEU A 16 2.01 9.86 -1.34
CA LEU A 16 2.62 10.34 -2.56
C LEU A 16 1.98 11.67 -2.93
N PRO A 17 2.78 12.72 -3.21
CA PRO A 17 2.25 13.98 -3.69
C PRO A 17 1.61 13.75 -5.05
N SER A 18 0.29 13.60 -5.04
CA SER A 18 -0.50 13.44 -6.24
C SER A 18 -0.68 14.83 -6.84
N ASN A 19 -0.11 15.07 -8.03
CA ASN A 19 -0.14 16.39 -8.65
C ASN A 19 -1.61 16.80 -8.91
N PRO A 20 -2.09 17.92 -8.33
CA PRO A 20 -3.50 18.33 -8.42
C PRO A 20 -3.97 18.62 -9.85
N ASN A 21 -3.03 18.90 -10.77
CA ASN A 21 -3.30 19.17 -12.17
C ASN A 21 -3.53 17.90 -13.00
N LEU A 22 -3.13 16.73 -12.50
CA LEU A 22 -3.37 15.49 -13.20
C LEU A 22 -4.81 15.00 -12.98
N PRO A 23 -5.41 14.33 -13.98
CA PRO A 23 -6.70 13.70 -13.80
C PRO A 23 -6.60 12.53 -12.81
N SER A 24 -7.65 12.32 -12.01
CA SER A 24 -7.63 11.30 -10.93
C SER A 24 -7.53 9.86 -11.46
N TRP A 25 -7.93 9.61 -12.71
CA TRP A 25 -7.83 8.31 -13.37
C TRP A 25 -6.40 7.96 -13.83
N LEU A 26 -5.50 8.94 -13.86
CA LEU A 26 -4.10 8.72 -14.22
C LEU A 26 -3.32 8.26 -12.99
N ILE A 27 -2.78 7.05 -13.07
CA ILE A 27 -1.92 6.44 -12.05
C ILE A 27 -0.48 6.56 -12.54
N THR A 28 0.38 7.19 -11.74
CA THR A 28 1.82 7.27 -12.04
C THR A 28 2.53 5.95 -11.69
N PRO A 29 3.69 5.62 -12.29
CA PRO A 29 4.43 4.39 -11.97
C PRO A 29 4.80 4.28 -10.48
N LYS A 30 5.00 5.43 -9.83
CA LYS A 30 5.16 5.55 -8.38
C LYS A 30 3.89 5.06 -7.69
N GLU A 31 2.75 5.70 -7.92
CA GLU A 31 1.47 5.30 -7.33
C GLU A 31 1.11 3.83 -7.60
N GLU A 32 1.40 3.32 -8.80
CA GLU A 32 1.19 1.92 -9.14
C GLU A 32 2.00 0.96 -8.26
N LYS A 33 3.24 1.32 -7.92
CA LYS A 33 4.04 0.57 -6.95
C LYS A 33 3.40 0.57 -5.56
N ALA A 34 2.80 1.68 -5.12
CA ALA A 34 2.07 1.72 -3.84
C ALA A 34 0.84 0.82 -3.86
N ILE A 35 0.07 0.84 -4.96
CA ILE A 35 -1.09 -0.02 -5.16
C ILE A 35 -0.67 -1.49 -5.12
N PHE A 36 0.42 -1.83 -5.83
CA PHE A 36 0.97 -3.18 -5.83
C PHE A 36 1.42 -3.63 -4.44
N GLU A 37 2.09 -2.76 -3.66
CA GLU A 37 2.47 -3.07 -2.29
C GLU A 37 1.26 -3.27 -1.37
N ARG A 38 0.23 -2.42 -1.48
CA ARG A 38 -1.04 -2.55 -0.71
C ARG A 38 -1.76 -3.84 -1.05
N TRP A 39 -1.90 -4.13 -2.34
CA TRP A 39 -2.48 -5.37 -2.85
C TRP A 39 -1.72 -6.60 -2.35
N ARG A 40 -0.39 -6.57 -2.46
CA ARG A 40 0.47 -7.65 -1.96
C ARG A 40 0.28 -7.82 -0.45
N LYS A 41 0.30 -6.75 0.35
CA LYS A 41 0.05 -6.82 1.80
C LYS A 41 -1.32 -7.46 2.10
N LYS A 42 -2.37 -7.12 1.35
CA LYS A 42 -3.71 -7.72 1.50
C LYS A 42 -3.73 -9.21 1.15
N ALA A 43 -3.09 -9.61 0.04
CA ALA A 43 -2.97 -11.02 -0.35
C ALA A 43 -2.20 -11.84 0.70
N PHE A 44 -1.09 -11.31 1.22
CA PHE A 44 -0.30 -11.98 2.26
C PHE A 44 -1.05 -12.08 3.59
N LYS A 45 -1.89 -11.10 3.95
CA LYS A 45 -2.75 -11.16 5.14
C LYS A 45 -3.76 -12.32 5.08
N GLN A 46 -4.30 -12.64 3.90
CA GLN A 46 -5.22 -13.77 3.74
C GLN A 46 -4.52 -15.13 3.90
N CYS A 47 -3.22 -15.20 3.62
CA CYS A 47 -2.42 -16.43 3.69
C CYS A 47 -1.52 -16.49 4.94
N ASP A 48 -1.76 -15.64 5.95
CA ASP A 48 -0.91 -15.51 7.13
C ASP A 48 -0.74 -16.84 7.88
N GLU A 49 -1.80 -17.66 7.92
CA GLU A 49 -1.75 -18.99 8.55
C GLU A 49 -0.73 -19.93 7.89
N TYR A 50 -0.72 -20.00 6.55
CA TYR A 50 0.22 -20.83 5.80
C TYR A 50 1.66 -20.32 5.94
N ILE A 51 1.83 -19.00 5.97
CA ILE A 51 3.14 -18.37 6.14
C ILE A 51 3.67 -18.64 7.54
N ARG A 52 2.85 -18.54 8.59
CA ARG A 52 3.23 -18.88 9.96
C ARG A 52 3.69 -20.32 10.09
N ARG A 53 2.95 -21.27 9.51
CA ARG A 53 3.36 -22.69 9.48
C ARG A 53 4.71 -22.89 8.78
N TYR A 54 4.96 -22.17 7.70
CA TYR A 54 6.26 -22.22 7.03
C TYR A 54 7.37 -21.66 7.93
N VAL A 55 7.13 -20.52 8.59
CA VAL A 55 8.09 -19.89 9.51
C VAL A 55 8.40 -20.82 10.69
N GLU A 56 7.37 -21.40 11.32
CA GLU A 56 7.52 -22.38 12.40
C GLU A 56 8.36 -23.57 11.95
N CYS A 57 8.07 -24.15 10.78
CA CYS A 57 8.85 -25.24 10.22
C CYS A 57 10.30 -24.80 9.95
N SER A 58 10.51 -23.61 9.40
CA SER A 58 11.85 -23.10 9.06
C SER A 58 12.71 -22.85 10.30
N ASN A 59 12.10 -22.43 11.41
CA ASN A 59 12.77 -22.16 12.67
C ASN A 59 13.27 -23.42 13.39
N LEU A 60 12.76 -24.61 13.03
CA LEU A 60 13.24 -25.88 13.57
C LEU A 60 14.64 -26.27 13.05
N TYR A 61 15.07 -25.68 11.93
CA TYR A 61 16.33 -26.01 11.29
C TYR A 61 17.33 -24.86 11.43
N ARG A 62 18.58 -25.18 11.77
CA ARG A 62 19.65 -24.18 11.89
C ARG A 62 20.15 -23.66 10.54
N ASN A 63 20.01 -24.46 9.49
CA ASN A 63 20.50 -24.12 8.15
C ASN A 63 19.31 -23.72 7.24
N PRO A 64 19.32 -22.51 6.65
CA PRO A 64 18.26 -22.04 5.75
C PRO A 64 18.03 -22.95 4.53
N VAL A 65 19.09 -23.55 4.00
CA VAL A 65 19.00 -24.44 2.83
C VAL A 65 18.26 -25.73 3.19
N GLU A 66 18.56 -26.28 4.36
CA GLU A 66 17.91 -27.49 4.87
C GLU A 66 16.44 -27.21 5.22
N ALA A 67 16.16 -26.06 5.85
CA ALA A 67 14.81 -25.59 6.12
C ALA A 67 13.98 -25.51 4.84
N MET A 68 14.52 -24.92 3.77
CA MET A 68 13.83 -24.77 2.50
C MET A 68 13.50 -26.12 1.85
N GLN A 69 14.41 -27.10 1.94
CA GLN A 69 14.18 -28.46 1.41
C GLN A 69 13.14 -29.23 2.23
N LYS A 70 13.26 -29.23 3.57
CA LYS A 70 12.38 -30.01 4.45
C LYS A 70 11.00 -29.39 4.61
N CYS A 71 10.90 -28.06 4.57
CA CYS A 71 9.63 -27.31 4.63
C CYS A 71 9.05 -26.99 3.25
N LYS A 72 9.58 -27.61 2.18
CA LYS A 72 9.18 -27.33 0.79
C LYS A 72 7.67 -27.43 0.57
N LYS A 73 7.03 -28.49 1.10
CA LYS A 73 5.57 -28.70 0.95
C LYS A 73 4.74 -27.57 1.61
N VAL A 74 5.19 -27.09 2.77
CA VAL A 74 4.52 -25.99 3.49
C VAL A 74 4.76 -24.66 2.77
N ASN A 75 5.95 -24.46 2.22
CA ASN A 75 6.28 -23.31 1.39
C ASN A 75 5.42 -23.28 0.12
N GLU A 76 5.30 -24.40 -0.59
CA GLU A 76 4.44 -24.55 -1.77
C GLU A 76 2.99 -24.22 -1.44
N ALA A 77 2.43 -24.76 -0.36
CA ALA A 77 1.08 -24.41 0.08
C ALA A 77 0.90 -22.91 0.36
N SER A 78 1.90 -22.26 0.97
CA SER A 78 1.87 -20.81 1.20
C SER A 78 1.91 -20.00 -0.09
N LEU A 79 2.72 -20.43 -1.06
CA LEU A 79 2.83 -19.80 -2.39
C LEU A 79 1.56 -20.01 -3.20
N ASP A 80 0.96 -21.19 -3.15
CA ASP A 80 -0.29 -21.50 -3.83
C ASP A 80 -1.45 -20.66 -3.31
N CYS A 81 -1.53 -20.48 -1.98
CA CYS A 81 -2.49 -19.55 -1.38
C CYS A 81 -2.29 -18.14 -1.92
N VAL A 82 -1.06 -17.61 -1.88
CA VAL A 82 -0.76 -16.25 -2.36
C VAL A 82 -1.09 -16.09 -3.85
N LYS A 83 -0.81 -17.12 -4.66
CA LYS A 83 -1.10 -17.12 -6.11
C LYS A 83 -2.59 -16.99 -6.42
N GLN A 84 -3.48 -17.51 -5.56
CA GLN A 84 -4.93 -17.35 -5.73
C GLN A 84 -5.39 -15.91 -5.55
N TYR A 85 -4.78 -15.16 -4.63
CA TYR A 85 -5.10 -13.77 -4.36
C TYR A 85 -4.30 -12.79 -5.22
N GLN A 86 -3.20 -13.25 -5.83
CA GLN A 86 -2.42 -12.48 -6.80
C GLN A 86 -3.02 -12.46 -8.22
N LYS A 87 -4.35 -12.51 -8.34
CA LYS A 87 -5.04 -12.37 -9.63
C LYS A 87 -5.15 -10.92 -10.07
N LYS A 88 -5.19 -10.70 -11.38
CA LYS A 88 -5.33 -9.37 -12.00
C LYS A 88 -6.61 -8.66 -11.54
N GLU A 89 -7.69 -9.40 -11.32
CA GLU A 89 -8.98 -8.87 -10.84
C GLU A 89 -8.84 -8.13 -9.50
N TYR A 90 -8.11 -8.71 -8.55
CA TYR A 90 -7.87 -8.07 -7.25
C TYR A 90 -6.98 -6.82 -7.37
N LEU A 91 -6.05 -6.79 -8.34
CA LEU A 91 -5.25 -5.61 -8.61
C LEU A 91 -6.10 -4.47 -9.20
N GLU A 92 -7.06 -4.78 -10.07
CA GLU A 92 -7.98 -3.81 -10.65
C GLU A 92 -8.88 -3.20 -9.57
N ILE A 93 -9.40 -4.00 -8.64
CA ILE A 93 -10.15 -3.50 -7.47
C ILE A 93 -9.32 -2.49 -6.66
N GLU A 94 -8.06 -2.80 -6.38
CA GLU A 94 -7.18 -1.88 -5.63
C GLU A 94 -6.86 -0.60 -6.40
N ARG A 95 -6.75 -0.66 -7.74
CA ARG A 95 -6.60 0.52 -8.59
C ARG A 95 -7.83 1.41 -8.52
N ASP A 96 -9.03 0.84 -8.59
CA ASP A 96 -10.28 1.60 -8.51
C ASP A 96 -10.46 2.27 -7.14
N LEU A 97 -10.12 1.55 -6.06
CA LEU A 97 -10.11 2.13 -4.72
C LEU A 97 -9.13 3.31 -4.63
N PHE A 98 -7.93 3.18 -5.20
CA PHE A 98 -6.95 4.26 -5.21
C PHE A 98 -7.42 5.47 -6.04
N ILE A 99 -8.10 5.25 -7.17
CA ILE A 99 -8.67 6.33 -7.97
C ILE A 99 -9.78 7.06 -7.19
N LYS A 100 -10.63 6.33 -6.46
CA LYS A 100 -11.66 6.92 -5.58
C LYS A 100 -11.02 7.78 -4.47
N GLU A 101 -9.98 7.28 -3.79
CA GLU A 101 -9.21 8.04 -2.81
C GLU A 101 -8.64 9.34 -3.43
N LYS A 102 -8.10 9.27 -4.65
CA LYS A 102 -7.60 10.46 -5.38
C LYS A 102 -8.71 11.45 -5.71
N GLN A 103 -9.90 10.98 -6.09
CA GLN A 103 -11.04 11.86 -6.37
C GLN A 103 -11.49 12.61 -5.10
N GLU A 104 -11.58 11.92 -3.97
CA GLU A 104 -11.95 12.51 -2.69
C GLU A 104 -10.91 13.55 -2.22
N LYS A 105 -9.62 13.19 -2.27
CA LYS A 105 -8.53 14.14 -1.95
C LYS A 105 -8.56 15.37 -2.84
N LYS A 106 -8.86 15.22 -4.13
CA LYS A 106 -9.00 16.35 -5.07
C LYS A 106 -10.19 17.24 -4.74
N LYS A 107 -11.33 16.67 -4.32
CA LYS A 107 -12.49 17.45 -3.86
C LYS A 107 -12.16 18.27 -2.62
N LEU A 108 -11.58 17.64 -1.60
CA LEU A 108 -11.17 18.31 -0.36
C LEU A 108 -10.15 19.43 -0.63
N TYR A 109 -9.19 19.20 -1.52
CA TYR A 109 -8.22 20.22 -1.92
C TYR A 109 -8.88 21.44 -2.57
N LYS A 110 -9.85 21.21 -3.48
CA LYS A 110 -10.61 22.30 -4.10
C LYS A 110 -11.42 23.12 -3.08
N MET A 111 -12.08 22.44 -2.13
CA MET A 111 -12.83 23.13 -1.07
C MET A 111 -11.91 24.00 -0.21
N ARG A 112 -10.76 23.48 0.21
CA ARG A 112 -9.76 24.24 0.97
C ARG A 112 -9.22 25.45 0.21
N LEU A 113 -9.02 25.33 -1.11
CA LEU A 113 -8.61 26.47 -1.93
C LEU A 113 -9.68 27.56 -1.99
N GLN A 114 -10.96 27.18 -2.08
CA GLN A 114 -12.08 28.12 -2.07
C GLN A 114 -12.17 28.87 -0.73
N GLU A 115 -12.03 28.15 0.39
CA GLU A 115 -12.01 28.75 1.73
C GLU A 115 -10.87 29.78 1.87
N LEU A 116 -9.65 29.42 1.45
CA LEU A 116 -8.49 30.33 1.48
C LEU A 116 -8.67 31.55 0.58
N GLU A 117 -9.30 31.40 -0.59
CA GLU A 117 -9.64 32.51 -1.47
C GLU A 117 -10.68 33.46 -0.85
N GLU A 118 -11.68 32.91 -0.17
CA GLU A 118 -12.70 33.69 0.55
C GLU A 118 -12.10 34.45 1.74
N GLU A 119 -11.25 33.79 2.54
CA GLU A 119 -10.51 34.43 3.64
C GLU A 119 -9.62 35.57 3.13
N ARG A 120 -8.90 35.34 2.02
CA ARG A 120 -8.06 36.38 1.41
C ARG A 120 -8.89 37.56 0.93
N LYS A 121 -10.09 37.34 0.36
CA LYS A 121 -11.02 38.39 -0.06
C LYS A 121 -11.58 39.20 1.11
N LYS A 122 -11.95 38.54 2.22
CA LYS A 122 -12.42 39.21 3.44
C LYS A 122 -11.33 40.10 4.06
N ASN A 123 -10.12 39.56 4.23
CA ASN A 123 -9.00 40.32 4.80
C ASN A 123 -8.61 41.53 3.94
N SER A 124 -8.79 41.46 2.61
CA SER A 124 -8.51 42.60 1.71
C SER A 124 -9.64 43.64 1.65
N GLN A 125 -10.86 43.30 2.11
CA GLN A 125 -11.95 44.26 2.28
C GLN A 125 -11.90 44.98 3.63
N GLU A 126 -11.33 44.36 4.68
CA GLU A 126 -11.16 44.98 6.01
C GLU A 126 -9.94 45.89 6.12
N THR A 127 -9.01 45.84 5.15
CA THR A 127 -7.79 46.68 5.12
C THR A 127 -7.94 47.96 4.28
N VAL A 128 -9.16 48.27 3.81
CA VAL A 128 -9.53 49.53 3.12
C VAL A 128 -10.53 50.28 3.98
#